data_AF-A0A3D4F930-F1
#
_entry.id   AF-A0A3D4F930-F1
#
_cell.length_a   1.000
_cell.length_b   1.000
_cell.length_c   1.000
_cell.angle_alpha   90.00
_cell.angle_beta   90.00
_cell.angle_gamma   90.00
#
_symmetry.space_group_name_H-M   'P 1'
#
loop_
_entity.id
_entity.type
_entity.pdbx_description
1 polymer ?
#
loop_
_entity_poly.entity_id
_entity_poly.type
_entity_poly.pdbx_seq_one_letter_code
_entity_poly.pdbx_strand_id
1 'polypeptide(L)'
;EGDHSLTGWVVHDEDAIYVAVIAEDDVISTDTAEAGSEDGSTWVDDSIEVFFDADDSNDAGRDNTAQFEGQFVLTPNGARRDNEANNPTWGENADWFAATTEADGGYQMEFKFSKAALLGVSEGDRLGFNIAINDDDGSGRKSQLNWAGAPHLEFSYGSLLLGGAATGGGGGGPANVSLTRSGTGIVLEWEGGGSLQTAPAVTGPWSEVSGASSGVQIEASGREAYYRVR
;
A
#
# COMPACT_ATOMS: atom_id res chain seq x y z
N GLU A 1 5.49 18.30 13.80
CA GLU A 1 6.60 18.04 12.86
C GLU A 1 7.08 16.65 13.22
N GLY A 2 7.22 15.78 12.23
CA GLY A 2 7.70 14.41 12.46
C GLY A 2 9.17 14.29 12.10
N ASP A 3 9.88 13.51 12.88
CA ASP A 3 11.31 13.21 12.82
C ASP A 3 11.59 11.74 12.47
N HIS A 4 10.53 10.95 12.35
CA HIS A 4 10.60 9.55 11.98
C HIS A 4 10.89 9.34 10.48
N SER A 5 11.49 8.19 10.16
CA SER A 5 11.65 7.73 8.78
C SER A 5 11.48 6.22 8.65
N LEU A 6 11.20 5.77 7.43
CA LEU A 6 11.00 4.37 7.12
C LEU A 6 11.82 3.96 5.90
N THR A 7 12.55 2.86 6.03
CA THR A 7 13.04 2.08 4.89
C THR A 7 12.37 0.71 4.90
N GLY A 8 11.73 0.34 3.79
CA GLY A 8 10.99 -0.91 3.67
C GLY A 8 11.42 -1.76 2.47
N TRP A 9 11.29 -3.07 2.60
CA TRP A 9 11.47 -4.06 1.54
C TRP A 9 10.25 -4.97 1.48
N VAL A 10 9.83 -5.31 0.27
CA VAL A 10 8.77 -6.29 0.04
C VAL A 10 9.33 -7.41 -0.82
N VAL A 11 9.19 -8.64 -0.36
CA VAL A 11 9.54 -9.86 -1.09
C VAL A 11 8.40 -10.87 -0.97
N HIS A 12 8.40 -11.90 -1.79
CA HIS A 12 7.41 -12.97 -1.68
C HIS A 12 8.02 -14.30 -2.14
N ASP A 13 7.48 -15.40 -1.65
CA ASP A 13 7.78 -16.76 -2.10
C ASP A 13 6.50 -17.40 -2.68
N GLU A 14 6.40 -18.73 -2.72
CA GLU A 14 5.19 -19.42 -3.21
C GLU A 14 3.98 -19.16 -2.31
N ASP A 15 4.18 -19.04 -1.00
CA ASP A 15 3.12 -19.11 0.02
C ASP A 15 2.78 -17.75 0.62
N ALA A 16 3.74 -16.83 0.70
CA ALA A 16 3.59 -15.60 1.47
C ALA A 16 4.21 -14.37 0.82
N ILE A 17 3.71 -13.20 1.21
CA ILE A 17 4.35 -11.89 1.03
C ILE A 17 4.99 -11.50 2.35
N TYR A 18 6.22 -10.99 2.29
CA TYR A 18 6.97 -10.50 3.44
C TYR A 18 7.26 -9.02 3.29
N VAL A 19 7.04 -8.26 4.35
CA VAL A 19 7.37 -6.83 4.43
C VAL A 19 8.34 -6.64 5.58
N ALA A 20 9.56 -6.21 5.27
CA ALA A 20 10.58 -5.89 6.27
C ALA A 20 10.76 -4.37 6.35
N VAL A 21 10.87 -3.84 7.56
CA VAL A 21 10.92 -2.41 7.85
C VAL A 21 12.03 -2.11 8.85
N ILE A 22 12.79 -1.05 8.56
CA ILE A 22 13.61 -0.35 9.53
C ILE A 22 12.98 1.04 9.69
N ALA A 23 12.53 1.33 10.91
CA ALA A 23 12.03 2.63 11.32
C ALA A 23 13.10 3.34 12.15
N GLU A 24 13.36 4.60 11.83
CA GLU A 24 14.17 5.50 12.65
C GLU A 24 13.22 6.47 13.36
N ASP A 25 13.40 6.61 14.68
CA ASP A 25 12.65 7.52 15.53
C ASP A 25 13.49 7.86 16.79
N ASP A 26 13.48 9.10 17.24
CA ASP A 26 14.28 9.53 18.38
C ASP A 26 13.59 9.25 19.73
N VAL A 27 12.27 9.12 19.73
CA VAL A 27 11.46 8.71 20.88
C VAL A 27 10.57 7.54 20.46
N ILE A 28 10.67 6.42 21.19
CA ILE A 28 9.77 5.28 21.00
C ILE A 28 8.68 5.33 22.08
N SER A 29 7.46 5.71 21.70
CA SER A 29 6.25 5.77 22.52
C SER A 29 5.26 4.65 22.19
N THR A 30 4.91 3.91 23.24
CA THR A 30 3.88 2.86 23.19
C THR A 30 2.95 2.98 24.40
N ASP A 31 2.43 4.20 24.64
CA ASP A 31 1.76 4.59 25.88
C ASP A 31 0.23 4.44 25.83
N THR A 32 -0.33 4.17 24.65
CA THR A 32 -1.77 4.14 24.40
C THR A 32 -2.31 2.72 24.22
N ALA A 33 -1.73 1.90 23.34
CA ALA A 33 -2.16 0.51 23.15
C ALA A 33 -1.47 -0.41 24.18
N GLU A 34 -2.26 -1.26 24.86
CA GLU A 34 -1.73 -2.22 25.83
C GLU A 34 -0.78 -3.20 25.14
N ALA A 35 0.37 -3.48 25.77
CA ALA A 35 1.40 -4.34 25.18
C ALA A 35 0.85 -5.74 24.83
N GLY A 36 1.12 -6.17 23.60
CA GLY A 36 0.63 -7.45 23.08
C GLY A 36 -0.88 -7.54 22.86
N SER A 37 -1.62 -6.42 22.99
CA SER A 37 -3.07 -6.42 22.76
C SER A 37 -3.43 -6.51 21.29
N GLU A 38 -4.68 -6.88 21.02
CA GLU A 38 -5.30 -6.88 19.71
C GLU A 38 -6.36 -5.78 19.63
N ASP A 39 -6.39 -5.05 18.51
CA ASP A 39 -7.37 -4.04 18.15
C ASP A 39 -7.48 -2.84 19.10
N GLY A 40 -6.42 -2.59 19.88
CA GLY A 40 -6.21 -1.33 20.59
C GLY A 40 -6.05 -0.13 19.65
N SER A 41 -5.85 1.05 20.25
CA SER A 41 -5.60 2.29 19.51
C SER A 41 -4.15 2.40 19.03
N THR A 42 -3.69 1.40 18.30
CA THR A 42 -2.29 1.26 17.84
C THR A 42 -1.81 2.42 16.97
N TRP A 43 -2.70 3.06 16.22
CA TRP A 43 -2.38 4.24 15.38
C TRP A 43 -2.06 5.50 16.18
N VAL A 44 -2.22 5.49 17.51
CA VAL A 44 -1.86 6.60 18.40
C VAL A 44 -0.41 6.49 18.86
N ASP A 45 0.10 5.26 18.98
CA ASP A 45 1.48 4.93 19.32
C ASP A 45 2.36 4.91 18.06
N ASP A 46 3.68 4.84 18.26
CA ASP A 46 4.59 4.44 17.19
C ASP A 46 4.20 3.08 16.64
N SER A 47 4.07 3.01 15.32
CA SER A 47 3.62 1.80 14.67
C SER A 47 3.88 1.83 13.17
N ILE A 48 4.00 0.62 12.62
CA ILE A 48 3.94 0.40 11.18
C ILE A 48 2.55 -0.12 10.83
N GLU A 49 1.97 0.45 9.77
CA GLU A 49 0.73 0.00 9.17
C GLU A 49 1.00 -0.51 7.74
N VAL A 50 0.56 -1.72 7.42
CA VAL A 50 0.59 -2.29 6.07
C VAL A 50 -0.84 -2.40 5.56
N PHE A 51 -1.06 -1.99 4.32
CA PHE A 51 -2.39 -2.01 3.69
C PHE A 51 -2.39 -2.80 2.40
N PHE A 52 -3.44 -3.59 2.19
CA PHE A 52 -3.71 -4.30 0.95
C PHE A 52 -5.12 -4.00 0.43
N ASP A 53 -5.19 -3.80 -0.88
CA ASP A 53 -6.38 -3.99 -1.74
C ASP A 53 -5.99 -5.17 -2.66
N ALA A 54 -6.38 -6.39 -2.28
CA ALA A 54 -5.81 -7.63 -2.83
C ALA A 54 -6.45 -8.02 -4.17
N ASP A 55 -7.71 -7.67 -4.38
CA ASP A 55 -8.44 -7.82 -5.64
C ASP A 55 -8.23 -6.65 -6.61
N ASP A 56 -7.53 -5.60 -6.16
CA ASP A 56 -7.20 -4.41 -6.93
C ASP A 56 -8.45 -3.70 -7.47
N SER A 57 -9.52 -3.73 -6.67
CA SER A 57 -10.79 -3.05 -6.93
C SER A 57 -10.62 -1.53 -7.00
N ASN A 58 -9.66 -0.97 -6.27
CA ASN A 58 -9.43 0.47 -6.12
C ASN A 58 -10.69 1.18 -5.60
N ASP A 59 -11.31 0.64 -4.55
CA ASP A 59 -12.53 1.18 -3.98
C ASP A 59 -12.32 2.56 -3.30
N ALA A 60 -13.40 3.34 -3.24
CA ALA A 60 -13.38 4.68 -2.63
C ALA A 60 -13.08 4.66 -1.13
N GLY A 61 -13.29 3.50 -0.50
CA GLY A 61 -13.05 3.23 0.91
C GLY A 61 -12.44 1.84 1.05
N ARG A 62 -12.33 1.33 2.28
CA ARG A 62 -11.94 -0.06 2.49
C ARG A 62 -13.06 -1.03 2.08
N ASP A 63 -12.73 -2.17 1.48
CA ASP A 63 -13.69 -3.25 1.33
C ASP A 63 -14.04 -3.83 2.72
N ASN A 64 -15.33 -4.02 2.98
CA ASN A 64 -15.85 -4.65 4.19
C ASN A 64 -16.40 -6.04 3.92
N THR A 65 -16.28 -6.55 2.69
CA THR A 65 -16.89 -7.79 2.22
C THR A 65 -15.87 -8.84 1.82
N ALA A 66 -14.78 -8.48 1.14
CA ALA A 66 -13.63 -9.34 0.95
C ALA A 66 -12.87 -9.54 2.28
N GLN A 67 -12.59 -10.80 2.59
CA GLN A 67 -11.83 -11.17 3.78
C GLN A 67 -10.34 -10.94 3.49
N PHE A 68 -9.59 -10.41 4.47
CA PHE A 68 -8.14 -10.19 4.41
C PHE A 68 -7.61 -9.01 3.55
N GLU A 69 -8.48 -8.07 3.18
CA GLU A 69 -8.10 -6.76 2.63
C GLU A 69 -8.27 -5.68 3.68
N GLY A 70 -7.41 -4.66 3.70
CA GLY A 70 -7.47 -3.59 4.70
C GLY A 70 -6.14 -3.33 5.40
N GLN A 71 -6.18 -3.06 6.70
CA GLN A 71 -5.05 -2.56 7.49
C GLN A 71 -4.52 -3.64 8.44
N PHE A 72 -3.20 -3.73 8.55
CA PHE A 72 -2.46 -4.55 9.50
C PHE A 72 -1.44 -3.69 10.22
N VAL A 73 -1.47 -3.66 11.55
CA VAL A 73 -0.62 -2.78 12.36
C VAL A 73 0.19 -3.58 13.36
N LEU A 74 1.44 -3.16 13.59
CA LEU A 74 2.25 -3.59 14.73
C LEU A 74 2.92 -2.38 15.40
N THR A 75 2.90 -2.35 16.73
CA THR A 75 3.64 -1.38 17.56
C THR A 75 4.93 -2.02 18.11
N PRO A 76 5.92 -1.24 18.57
CA PRO A 76 7.14 -1.76 19.21
C PRO A 76 6.88 -2.65 20.45
N ASN A 77 5.78 -2.44 21.17
CA ASN A 77 5.40 -3.26 22.31
C ASN A 77 4.59 -4.53 21.94
N GLY A 78 4.45 -4.80 20.63
CA GLY A 78 3.77 -5.98 20.10
C GLY A 78 2.24 -5.89 20.10
N ALA A 79 1.65 -4.74 20.42
CA ALA A 79 0.23 -4.52 20.17
C ALA A 79 -0.03 -4.53 18.66
N ARG A 80 -1.14 -5.14 18.25
CA ARG A 80 -1.50 -5.34 16.85
C ARG A 80 -2.92 -4.90 16.57
N ARG A 81 -3.20 -4.63 15.30
CA ARG A 81 -4.54 -4.33 14.81
C ARG A 81 -4.74 -4.87 13.41
N ASP A 82 -5.88 -5.51 13.21
CA ASP A 82 -6.29 -6.12 11.95
C ASP A 82 -7.82 -6.18 11.81
N ASN A 83 -8.56 -5.46 12.66
CA ASN A 83 -10.00 -5.28 12.57
C ASN A 83 -10.46 -4.76 11.21
N GLU A 84 -9.71 -3.85 10.59
CA GLU A 84 -10.02 -3.35 9.25
C GLU A 84 -9.70 -4.37 8.14
N ALA A 85 -8.90 -5.40 8.45
CA ALA A 85 -8.67 -6.58 7.62
C ALA A 85 -9.61 -7.75 7.93
N ASN A 86 -10.67 -7.50 8.70
CA ASN A 86 -11.68 -8.46 9.14
C ASN A 86 -11.16 -9.55 10.10
N ASN A 87 -10.23 -9.19 11.00
CA ASN A 87 -9.72 -10.02 12.10
C ASN A 87 -9.26 -11.43 11.67
N PRO A 88 -8.28 -11.51 10.76
CA PRO A 88 -7.70 -12.78 10.40
C PRO A 88 -6.88 -13.45 11.50
N THR A 89 -6.55 -14.71 11.28
CA THR A 89 -5.86 -15.51 12.29
C THR A 89 -4.41 -15.07 12.44
N TRP A 90 -4.04 -14.61 13.63
CA TRP A 90 -2.67 -14.24 13.99
C TRP A 90 -1.80 -15.45 14.39
N GLY A 91 -0.57 -15.51 13.87
CA GLY A 91 0.47 -16.46 14.30
C GLY A 91 1.43 -16.86 13.18
N GLU A 92 2.63 -17.34 13.53
CA GLU A 92 3.72 -17.68 12.57
C GLU A 92 3.28 -18.59 11.39
N ASN A 93 2.31 -19.46 11.64
CA ASN A 93 1.76 -20.43 10.67
C ASN A 93 0.28 -20.14 10.33
N ALA A 94 -0.19 -18.92 10.59
CA ALA A 94 -1.58 -18.52 10.39
C ALA A 94 -1.72 -17.61 9.16
N ASP A 95 -2.81 -16.82 9.10
CA ASP A 95 -3.11 -15.94 7.98
C ASP A 95 -2.07 -14.82 7.89
N TRP A 96 -1.69 -14.25 9.03
CA TRP A 96 -0.56 -13.31 9.12
C TRP A 96 0.20 -13.41 10.43
N PHE A 97 1.41 -12.89 10.41
CA PHE A 97 2.26 -12.72 11.59
C PHE A 97 3.14 -11.49 11.42
N ALA A 98 3.59 -10.93 12.53
CA ALA A 98 4.64 -9.95 12.52
C ALA A 98 5.49 -10.04 13.80
N ALA A 99 6.75 -9.66 13.68
CA ALA A 99 7.69 -9.57 14.79
C ALA A 99 8.32 -8.18 14.82
N THR A 100 8.65 -7.71 16.01
CA THR A 100 9.31 -6.42 16.23
C THR A 100 10.56 -6.62 17.10
N THR A 101 11.55 -5.78 16.91
CA THR A 101 12.75 -5.71 17.75
C THR A 101 13.25 -4.27 17.79
N GLU A 102 13.60 -3.78 18.98
CA GLU A 102 14.25 -2.47 19.12
C GLU A 102 15.60 -2.44 18.39
N ALA A 103 15.91 -1.30 17.78
CA ALA A 103 17.18 -1.05 17.12
C ALA A 103 17.77 0.28 17.60
N ASP A 104 19.07 0.48 17.40
CA ASP A 104 19.71 1.75 17.72
C ASP A 104 19.04 2.88 16.92
N GLY A 105 18.34 3.78 17.61
CA GLY A 105 17.63 4.91 16.99
C GLY A 105 16.28 4.57 16.37
N GLY A 106 15.62 3.49 16.79
CA GLY A 106 14.26 3.16 16.36
C GLY A 106 13.90 1.70 16.55
N TYR A 107 13.23 1.10 15.57
CA TYR A 107 12.77 -0.28 15.64
C TYR A 107 12.74 -0.97 14.27
N GLN A 108 12.80 -2.29 14.29
CA GLN A 108 12.69 -3.13 13.10
C GLN A 108 11.46 -4.00 13.22
N MET A 109 10.75 -4.17 12.11
CA MET A 109 9.58 -5.05 12.03
C MET A 109 9.64 -5.90 10.77
N GLU A 110 9.21 -7.15 10.90
CA GLU A 110 8.98 -8.04 9.77
C GLU A 110 7.56 -8.58 9.83
N PHE A 111 6.84 -8.46 8.73
CA PHE A 111 5.48 -8.94 8.54
C PHE A 111 5.48 -10.09 7.53
N LYS A 112 4.61 -11.05 7.76
CA LYS A 112 4.32 -12.17 6.85
C LYS A 112 2.81 -12.23 6.61
N PHE A 113 2.42 -12.25 5.35
CA PHE A 113 1.03 -12.35 4.91
C PHE A 113 0.85 -13.58 4.03
N SER A 114 -0.07 -14.47 4.40
CA SER A 114 -0.44 -15.62 3.58
C SER A 114 -1.09 -15.16 2.28
N LYS A 115 -0.55 -15.60 1.14
CA LYS A 115 -1.17 -15.35 -0.16
C LYS A 115 -2.53 -16.04 -0.29
N ALA A 116 -2.68 -17.21 0.33
CA ALA A 116 -3.96 -17.91 0.38
C ALA A 116 -5.03 -17.09 1.12
N ALA A 117 -4.63 -16.36 2.17
CA ALA A 117 -5.53 -15.45 2.87
C ALA A 117 -5.81 -14.18 2.05
N LEU A 118 -4.81 -13.63 1.33
CA LEU A 118 -4.96 -12.52 0.36
C LEU A 118 -5.66 -12.98 -0.93
N LEU A 119 -6.87 -13.53 -0.79
CA LEU A 119 -7.73 -13.98 -1.89
C LEU A 119 -7.07 -14.98 -2.87
N GLY A 120 -6.00 -15.66 -2.44
CA GLY A 120 -5.27 -16.60 -3.27
C GLY A 120 -4.40 -15.94 -4.34
N VAL A 121 -3.92 -14.71 -4.11
CA VAL A 121 -2.99 -14.03 -5.03
C VAL A 121 -1.76 -14.90 -5.32
N SER A 122 -1.20 -14.71 -6.51
CA SER A 122 -0.18 -15.56 -7.09
C SER A 122 0.88 -14.74 -7.83
N GLU A 123 1.92 -15.41 -8.31
CA GLU A 123 2.93 -14.76 -9.14
C GLU A 123 2.28 -14.15 -10.39
N GLY A 124 2.60 -12.89 -10.68
CA GLY A 124 2.05 -12.10 -11.77
C GLY A 124 0.87 -11.22 -11.38
N ASP A 125 0.25 -11.46 -10.22
CA ASP A 125 -0.88 -10.64 -9.76
C ASP A 125 -0.42 -9.25 -9.30
N ARG A 126 -1.30 -8.27 -9.51
CA ARG A 126 -1.14 -6.88 -9.05
C ARG A 126 -2.14 -6.61 -7.94
N LEU A 127 -1.65 -6.04 -6.84
CA LEU A 127 -2.42 -5.63 -5.67
C LEU A 127 -2.27 -4.12 -5.46
N GLY A 128 -3.30 -3.48 -4.89
CA GLY A 128 -3.14 -2.19 -4.23
C GLY A 128 -2.36 -2.36 -2.92
N PHE A 129 -1.38 -1.48 -2.68
CA PHE A 129 -0.49 -1.58 -1.52
C PHE A 129 -0.17 -0.21 -0.93
N ASN A 130 -0.07 -0.14 0.39
CA ASN A 130 0.53 0.98 1.09
C ASN A 130 1.28 0.50 2.34
N ILE A 131 2.29 1.26 2.74
CA ILE A 131 2.94 1.15 4.04
C ILE A 131 2.99 2.53 4.68
N ALA A 132 2.64 2.61 5.96
CA ALA A 132 2.68 3.84 6.73
C ALA A 132 3.43 3.63 8.04
N ILE A 133 3.96 4.73 8.56
CA ILE A 133 4.59 4.82 9.88
C ILE A 133 3.91 5.95 10.66
N ASN A 134 3.51 5.66 11.88
CA ASN A 134 3.03 6.63 12.85
C ASN A 134 4.16 6.99 13.81
N ASP A 135 4.15 8.25 14.26
CA ASP A 135 5.14 8.83 15.16
C ASP A 135 4.45 9.52 16.34
N ASP A 136 4.86 9.16 17.56
CA ASP A 136 4.41 9.65 18.86
C ASP A 136 5.57 9.84 19.85
N ASP A 137 5.55 10.96 20.60
CA ASP A 137 6.49 11.25 21.70
C ASP A 137 5.83 11.16 23.10
N GLY A 138 4.77 10.38 23.26
CA GLY A 138 4.05 10.21 24.52
C GLY A 138 2.98 11.27 24.77
N SER A 139 2.40 11.84 23.71
CA SER A 139 1.19 12.66 23.81
C SER A 139 0.15 12.33 22.74
N GLY A 140 0.30 11.16 22.13
CA GLY A 140 -0.44 10.67 20.99
C GLY A 140 0.17 11.13 19.67
N ARG A 141 -0.13 10.36 18.61
CA ARG A 141 0.41 10.53 17.25
C ARG A 141 0.54 12.00 16.80
N LYS A 142 1.78 12.42 16.61
CA LYS A 142 2.17 13.69 16.00
C LYS A 142 1.97 13.69 14.49
N SER A 143 2.32 12.60 13.82
CA SER A 143 2.31 12.53 12.37
C SER A 143 2.21 11.09 11.84
N GLN A 144 1.84 10.97 10.56
CA GLN A 144 1.86 9.70 9.84
C GLN A 144 2.44 9.93 8.44
N LEU A 145 3.48 9.18 8.09
CA LEU A 145 4.06 9.16 6.74
C LEU A 145 3.58 7.91 6.00
N ASN A 146 3.20 8.06 4.74
CA ASN A 146 2.72 6.98 3.88
C ASN A 146 3.62 6.85 2.66
N TRP A 147 3.91 5.63 2.21
CA TRP A 147 4.58 5.38 0.93
C TRP A 147 3.72 5.84 -0.25
N ALA A 148 2.44 5.46 -0.24
CA ALA A 148 1.49 5.83 -1.30
C ALA A 148 0.06 5.93 -0.76
N GLY A 149 -0.70 6.91 -1.25
CA GLY A 149 -2.11 7.02 -0.89
C GLY A 149 -2.36 7.42 0.56
N ALA A 150 -3.57 7.13 1.03
CA ALA A 150 -4.06 7.47 2.35
C ALA A 150 -4.82 6.30 2.99
N PRO A 151 -4.74 6.11 4.32
CA PRO A 151 -5.40 5.01 5.00
C PRO A 151 -6.89 4.89 4.66
N HIS A 152 -7.32 3.66 4.39
CA HIS A 152 -8.72 3.31 4.11
C HIS A 152 -9.31 3.93 2.84
N LEU A 153 -8.47 4.42 1.93
CA LEU A 153 -8.86 4.92 0.60
C LEU A 153 -8.12 4.10 -0.46
N GLU A 154 -8.63 2.91 -0.76
CA GLU A 154 -7.93 1.90 -1.59
C GLU A 154 -7.56 2.41 -2.97
N PHE A 155 -8.43 3.21 -3.61
CA PHE A 155 -8.15 3.88 -4.89
C PHE A 155 -6.88 4.74 -4.91
N SER A 156 -6.37 5.13 -3.75
CA SER A 156 -5.19 5.97 -3.61
C SER A 156 -3.90 5.18 -3.40
N TYR A 157 -4.00 3.88 -3.09
CA TYR A 157 -2.85 3.03 -2.83
C TYR A 157 -1.93 2.90 -4.04
N GLY A 158 -0.66 2.62 -3.76
CA GLY A 158 0.31 2.26 -4.78
C GLY A 158 0.04 0.86 -5.33
N SER A 159 0.93 0.38 -6.20
CA SER A 159 0.79 -0.94 -6.82
C SER A 159 1.91 -1.86 -6.39
N LEU A 160 1.58 -3.04 -5.90
CA LEU A 160 2.51 -4.15 -5.69
C LEU A 160 2.27 -5.19 -6.79
N LEU A 161 3.28 -5.41 -7.65
CA LEU A 161 3.28 -6.49 -8.63
C LEU A 161 4.09 -7.65 -8.07
N LEU A 162 3.48 -8.83 -7.95
CA LEU A 162 4.12 -10.05 -7.46
C LEU A 162 4.96 -10.70 -8.57
N GLY A 163 6.10 -10.08 -8.91
CA GLY A 163 6.94 -10.54 -10.01
C GLY A 163 7.61 -11.90 -9.76
N GLY A 164 7.78 -12.70 -10.81
CA GLY A 164 8.55 -13.94 -10.70
C GLY A 164 10.01 -13.73 -10.34
N ALA A 165 10.71 -14.83 -10.06
CA ALA A 165 12.14 -14.82 -9.73
C ALA A 165 12.90 -13.88 -10.67
N ALA A 166 13.61 -12.89 -10.10
CA ALA A 166 14.28 -11.83 -10.85
C ALA A 166 15.31 -12.42 -11.83
N THR A 167 14.87 -12.72 -13.06
CA THR A 167 15.69 -13.30 -14.12
C THR A 167 16.35 -12.19 -14.93
N GLY A 168 17.02 -11.23 -14.27
CA GLY A 168 17.98 -10.30 -14.89
C GLY A 168 17.57 -9.56 -16.17
N GLY A 169 16.29 -9.53 -16.54
CA GLY A 169 15.75 -8.89 -17.72
C GLY A 169 14.59 -8.03 -17.27
N GLY A 170 14.60 -6.76 -17.67
CA GLY A 170 13.61 -5.74 -17.31
C GLY A 170 12.18 -6.13 -17.66
N GLY A 171 11.58 -6.97 -16.82
CA GLY A 171 10.14 -7.17 -16.73
C GLY A 171 9.51 -5.84 -16.32
N GLY A 172 8.53 -5.41 -17.11
CA GLY A 172 7.92 -4.10 -17.03
C GLY A 172 7.49 -3.77 -15.60
N GLY A 173 8.21 -2.85 -14.97
CA GLY A 173 7.69 -2.10 -13.85
C GLY A 173 6.47 -1.27 -14.29
N PRO A 174 5.78 -0.62 -13.35
CA PRO A 174 4.71 0.30 -13.70
C PRO A 174 5.19 1.26 -14.78
N ALA A 175 4.39 1.44 -15.84
CA ALA A 175 4.75 2.32 -16.93
C ALA A 175 5.04 3.71 -16.38
N ASN A 176 6.24 4.25 -16.61
CA ASN A 176 6.50 5.65 -16.31
C ASN A 176 5.57 6.48 -17.18
N VAL A 177 4.64 7.20 -16.56
CA VAL A 177 3.71 8.10 -17.26
C VAL A 177 4.24 9.52 -17.16
N SER A 178 4.42 10.18 -18.30
CA SER A 178 4.75 11.59 -18.37
C SER A 178 3.62 12.39 -19.01
N LEU A 179 3.38 13.57 -18.43
CA LEU A 179 2.38 14.51 -18.92
C LEU A 179 3.07 15.79 -19.39
N THR A 180 2.82 16.16 -20.65
CA THR A 180 3.27 17.44 -21.20
C THR A 180 2.07 18.27 -21.63
N ARG A 181 2.02 19.55 -21.26
CA ARG A 181 0.94 20.43 -21.73
C ARG A 181 1.06 20.68 -23.24
N SER A 182 -0.04 20.58 -23.98
CA SER A 182 -0.11 20.90 -25.42
C SER A 182 -1.36 21.73 -25.72
N GLY A 183 -1.17 23.03 -25.99
CA GLY A 183 -2.29 23.95 -26.24
C GLY A 183 -3.29 24.01 -25.06
N THR A 184 -4.54 23.65 -25.36
CA THR A 184 -5.64 23.52 -24.39
C THR A 184 -5.70 22.16 -23.70
N GLY A 185 -4.86 21.21 -24.10
CA GLY A 185 -4.86 19.85 -23.57
C GLY A 185 -3.50 19.42 -23.02
N ILE A 186 -3.32 18.11 -22.98
CA ILE A 186 -2.09 17.42 -22.58
C ILE A 186 -1.70 16.40 -23.64
N VAL A 187 -0.42 16.03 -23.65
CA VAL A 187 0.09 14.82 -24.27
C VAL A 187 0.45 13.86 -23.14
N LEU A 188 -0.11 12.65 -23.21
CA LEU A 188 0.14 11.59 -22.24
C LEU A 188 1.03 10.54 -22.90
N GLU A 189 2.22 10.36 -22.33
CA GLU A 189 3.22 9.39 -22.78
C GLU A 189 3.42 8.36 -21.67
N TRP A 190 3.54 7.10 -22.05
CA TRP A 190 3.88 6.01 -21.14
C TRP A 190 4.88 5.05 -21.77
N GLU A 191 5.72 4.46 -20.92
CA GLU A 191 6.67 3.42 -21.32
C GLU A 191 6.00 2.04 -21.37
N GLY A 192 6.48 1.19 -22.29
CA GLY A 192 6.00 -0.20 -22.40
C GLY A 192 4.68 -0.36 -23.14
N GLY A 193 3.90 -1.36 -22.74
CA GLY A 193 2.58 -1.68 -23.30
C GLY A 193 1.43 -1.03 -22.52
N GLY A 194 0.22 -1.55 -22.70
CA GLY A 194 -0.97 -1.16 -21.96
C GLY A 194 -1.97 -0.31 -22.73
N SER A 195 -3.22 -0.38 -22.30
CA SER A 195 -4.35 0.40 -22.79
C SER A 195 -4.55 1.63 -21.92
N LEU A 196 -4.69 2.80 -22.54
CA LEU A 196 -5.15 4.00 -21.83
C LEU A 196 -6.64 3.84 -21.50
N GLN A 197 -7.00 4.03 -20.24
CA GLN A 197 -8.39 4.09 -19.79
C GLN A 197 -8.73 5.49 -19.29
N THR A 198 -10.01 5.86 -19.40
CA THR A 198 -10.56 7.12 -18.88
C THR A 198 -11.81 6.90 -18.04
N ALA A 199 -12.04 7.79 -17.08
CA ALA A 199 -13.20 7.80 -16.21
C ALA A 199 -13.64 9.23 -15.83
N PRO A 200 -14.93 9.44 -15.52
CA PRO A 200 -15.43 10.71 -14.99
C PRO A 200 -15.10 10.93 -13.50
N ALA A 201 -14.71 9.87 -12.77
CA ALA A 201 -14.27 9.92 -11.38
C ALA A 201 -13.06 9.00 -11.19
N VAL A 202 -12.25 9.23 -10.15
CA VAL A 202 -11.05 8.43 -9.85
C VAL A 202 -11.37 6.95 -9.58
N THR A 203 -12.58 6.65 -9.11
CA THR A 203 -13.06 5.28 -8.87
C THR A 203 -13.77 4.67 -10.07
N GLY A 204 -13.80 5.35 -11.22
CA GLY A 204 -14.47 4.86 -12.43
C GLY A 204 -15.88 5.40 -12.64
N PRO A 205 -16.72 4.72 -13.45
CA PRO A 205 -16.38 3.53 -14.22
C PRO A 205 -15.29 3.81 -15.25
N TRP A 206 -14.35 2.89 -15.37
CA TRP A 206 -13.22 2.98 -16.30
C TRP A 206 -13.59 2.39 -17.66
N SER A 207 -13.18 3.05 -18.73
CA SER A 207 -13.35 2.57 -20.10
C SER A 207 -12.10 2.82 -20.94
N GLU A 208 -11.78 1.91 -21.86
CA GLU A 208 -10.63 2.10 -22.75
C GLU A 208 -10.83 3.31 -23.68
N VAL A 209 -9.78 4.11 -23.84
CA VAL A 209 -9.71 5.18 -24.84
C VAL A 209 -9.35 4.51 -26.18
N SER A 210 -10.38 4.29 -27.00
CA SER A 210 -10.23 3.57 -28.28
C SER A 210 -9.14 4.17 -29.17
N GLY A 211 -8.20 3.32 -29.60
CA GLY A 211 -7.10 3.69 -30.50
C GLY A 211 -5.99 4.53 -29.86
N ALA A 212 -6.02 4.77 -28.55
CA ALA A 212 -4.95 5.47 -27.86
C ALA A 212 -3.64 4.66 -27.88
N SER A 213 -2.53 5.38 -28.03
CA SER A 213 -1.17 4.87 -27.89
C SER A 213 -0.31 5.92 -27.21
N SER A 214 0.85 5.52 -26.68
CA SER A 214 1.77 6.45 -26.00
C SER A 214 2.07 7.66 -26.89
N GLY A 215 1.95 8.87 -26.33
CA GLY A 215 2.00 10.13 -27.08
C GLY A 215 0.63 10.65 -27.52
N VAL A 216 -0.47 10.07 -27.02
CA VAL A 216 -1.83 10.52 -27.33
C VAL A 216 -2.08 11.93 -26.78
N GLN A 217 -2.68 12.77 -27.63
CA GLN A 217 -3.15 14.09 -27.23
C GLN A 217 -4.56 14.00 -26.66
N ILE A 218 -4.74 14.55 -25.46
CA ILE A 218 -6.00 14.61 -24.73
C ILE A 218 -6.43 16.06 -24.61
N GLU A 219 -7.60 16.39 -25.16
CA GLU A 219 -8.18 17.72 -25.04
C GLU A 219 -8.89 17.90 -23.69
N ALA A 220 -8.61 19.02 -23.00
CA ALA A 220 -9.34 19.38 -21.79
C ALA A 220 -10.72 19.95 -22.16
N SER A 221 -11.70 19.04 -22.31
CA SER A 221 -13.07 19.36 -22.71
C SER A 221 -14.04 19.53 -21.53
N GLY A 222 -13.61 19.23 -20.31
CA GLY A 222 -14.41 19.26 -19.08
C GLY A 222 -13.70 19.95 -17.91
N ARG A 223 -14.34 19.94 -16.74
CA ARG A 223 -13.73 20.46 -15.49
C ARG A 223 -12.59 19.58 -15.00
N GLU A 224 -12.74 18.27 -15.17
CA GLU A 224 -11.78 17.24 -14.78
C GLU A 224 -12.04 15.97 -15.61
N ALA A 225 -11.03 15.12 -15.72
CA ALA A 225 -11.11 13.77 -16.24
C ALA A 225 -9.94 12.95 -15.66
N TYR A 226 -10.16 11.66 -15.47
CA TYR A 226 -9.18 10.75 -14.88
C TYR A 226 -8.67 9.79 -15.95
N TYR A 227 -7.39 9.47 -15.90
CA TYR A 227 -6.70 8.59 -16.85
C TYR A 227 -5.78 7.62 -16.12
N ARG A 228 -5.70 6.38 -16.60
CA ARG A 228 -4.74 5.38 -16.12
C ARG A 228 -4.27 4.48 -17.27
N VAL A 229 -3.05 3.94 -17.15
CA VAL A 229 -2.52 2.91 -18.05
C VAL A 229 -2.70 1.55 -17.37
N ARG A 230 -3.26 0.56 -18.09
CA ARG A 230 -3.50 -0.81 -17.63
C ARG A 230 -2.97 -1.81 -18.64
#